data_AF-A0AAW0LM49-F1
#
_entry.id   AF-A0AAW0LM49-F1
#
_cell.length_a   1.000
_cell.length_b   1.000
_cell.length_c   1.000
_cell.angle_alpha   90.00
_cell.angle_beta   90.00
_cell.angle_gamma   90.00
#
_symmetry.space_group_name_H-M   'P 1'
#
loop_
_entity.id
_entity.type
_entity.pdbx_description
1 polymer ?
#
loop_
_entity_poly.entity_id
_entity_poly.type
_entity_poly.pdbx_seq_one_letter_code
_entity_poly.pdbx_strand_id
1 'polypeptide(L)' 'MGEKPPLTKKLPATTTVGKLKSLSESFFKLKSIKPKLFLQEEGSPLPILLDDEMESLMDLGIGNGSTILIDEES' A
#
# COMPACT_ATOMS: atom_id res chain seq x y z
N MET A 1 7.14 15.48 -11.39
CA MET A 1 7.67 14.46 -10.47
C MET A 1 7.31 13.12 -11.07
N GLY A 2 8.26 12.19 -11.19
CA GLY A 2 8.03 10.85 -11.74
C GLY A 2 7.87 9.80 -10.64
N GLU A 3 7.53 8.58 -11.02
CA GLU A 3 7.41 7.45 -10.10
C GLU A 3 8.71 7.19 -9.34
N LYS A 4 8.60 6.92 -8.03
CA LYS A 4 9.74 6.44 -7.24
C LYS A 4 10.00 4.97 -7.56
N PRO A 5 11.25 4.49 -7.46
CA PRO A 5 11.55 3.07 -7.66
C PRO A 5 10.74 2.18 -6.70
N PRO A 6 10.26 1.01 -7.15
CA PRO A 6 9.51 0.09 -6.29
C PRO A 6 10.40 -0.45 -5.16
N LEU A 7 9.79 -0.71 -4.00
CA LEU A 7 10.45 -1.27 -2.83
C LEU A 7 9.83 -2.61 -2.45
N THR A 8 10.65 -3.65 -2.31
CA THR A 8 10.21 -4.94 -1.76
C THR A 8 10.35 -4.94 -0.24
N LYS A 9 9.26 -5.19 0.48
CA LYS A 9 9.23 -5.29 1.94
C LYS A 9 8.54 -6.57 2.36
N LYS A 10 9.10 -7.23 3.38
CA LYS A 10 8.39 -8.30 4.09
C LYS A 10 7.59 -7.67 5.21
N LEU A 11 6.29 -7.95 5.23
CA LEU A 11 5.37 -7.46 6.24
C LEU A 11 4.64 -8.64 6.89
N PRO A 12 4.30 -8.56 8.19
CA PRO A 12 3.37 -9.50 8.79
C PRO A 12 2.03 -9.48 8.07
N ALA A 13 1.41 -10.65 7.90
CA ALA A 13 0.08 -10.77 7.28
C ALA A 13 -1.02 -10.04 8.10
N THR A 14 -0.79 -9.88 9.41
CA THR A 14 -1.66 -9.13 10.33
C THR A 14 -1.46 -7.61 10.27
N THR A 15 -0.62 -7.10 9.36
CA THR A 15 -0.44 -5.66 9.20
C THR A 15 -1.74 -5.07 8.67
N THR A 16 -2.28 -4.05 9.34
CA THR A 16 -3.48 -3.37 8.88
C THR A 16 -3.15 -2.34 7.79
N VAL A 17 -4.15 -1.95 7.00
CA VAL A 17 -4.03 -0.86 6.02
C VAL A 17 -3.55 0.44 6.68
N GLY A 18 -4.09 0.78 7.86
CA GLY A 18 -3.64 1.96 8.61
C GLY A 18 -2.16 1.88 8.97
N LYS A 19 -1.69 0.71 9.42
CA LYS A 19 -0.26 0.51 9.71
C LYS A 19 0.59 0.55 8.45
N LEU A 20 0.10 0.00 7.33
CA LEU A 20 0.78 0.04 6.04
C LEU A 20 0.93 1.47 5.53
N LYS A 21 -0.10 2.33 5.64
CA LYS A 21 -0.02 3.76 5.29
C LYS A 21 1.13 4.45 6.03
N SER A 22 1.20 4.28 7.36
CA SER A 22 2.28 4.87 8.16
C SER A 22 3.68 4.33 7.79
N LEU A 23 3.78 3.04 7.45
CA LEU A 23 5.05 2.45 7.01
C LEU A 23 5.47 2.97 5.63
N SER A 24 4.53 3.12 4.70
CA SER A 24 4.74 3.70 3.38
C SER A 24 5.29 5.12 3.45
N GLU A 25 4.76 5.95 4.36
CA GLU A 25 5.31 7.29 4.62
C GLU A 25 6.81 7.23 5.00
N SER A 26 7.17 6.31 5.89
CA SER A 26 8.57 6.12 6.31
C SER A 26 9.46 5.59 5.18
N PHE A 27 8.98 4.61 4.42
CA PHE A 27 9.76 3.99 3.33
C PHE A 27 10.05 4.96 2.20
N PHE A 28 9.08 5.80 1.83
CA PHE A 28 9.19 6.73 0.72
C PHE A 28 9.49 8.17 1.15
N LYS A 29 9.72 8.40 2.45
CA LYS A 29 10.00 9.71 3.06
C LYS A 29 8.96 10.76 2.67
N LEU A 30 7.69 10.39 2.74
CA LEU A 30 6.57 11.27 2.43
C LEU A 30 6.46 12.37 3.48
N LYS A 31 6.11 13.60 3.08
CA LYS A 31 6.09 14.79 3.96
C LYS A 31 4.82 14.85 4.82
N SER A 32 4.53 13.81 5.60
CA SER A 32 3.34 13.72 6.46
C SER A 32 1.98 13.87 5.73
N ILE A 33 1.96 13.53 4.44
CA ILE A 33 0.72 13.36 3.68
C ILE A 33 0.24 11.94 3.98
N LYS A 34 -1.06 11.77 4.27
CA LYS A 34 -1.66 10.44 4.38
C LYS A 34 -1.80 9.85 2.98
N PRO A 35 -1.02 8.82 2.60
CA PRO A 35 -1.08 8.30 1.26
C PRO A 35 -2.37 7.50 1.05
N LYS A 36 -2.85 7.49 -0.20
CA LYS A 36 -3.82 6.51 -0.66
C LYS A 36 -3.07 5.25 -1.08
N LEU A 37 -3.59 4.10 -0.66
CA LEU A 37 -3.02 2.80 -1.01
C LEU A 37 -3.96 2.10 -1.97
N PHE A 38 -3.39 1.45 -2.98
CA PHE A 38 -4.15 0.62 -3.90
C PHE A 38 -3.48 -0.73 -4.11
N LEU A 39 -4.27 -1.79 -4.17
CA LEU A 39 -3.80 -3.11 -4.57
C LEU A 39 -3.82 -3.22 -6.09
N GLN A 40 -2.68 -3.57 -6.67
CA GLN A 40 -2.59 -3.94 -8.08
C GLN A 40 -2.73 -5.45 -8.22
N GLU A 41 -3.84 -5.89 -8.79
CA GLU A 41 -4.11 -7.29 -9.10
C GLU A 41 -3.76 -7.61 -10.56
N GLU A 42 -3.20 -8.79 -10.79
CA GLU A 42 -2.92 -9.28 -12.14
C GLU A 42 -4.23 -9.50 -12.91
N GLY A 43 -4.33 -8.92 -14.11
CA GLY A 43 -5.52 -9.01 -14.95
C GLY A 43 -6.63 -8.02 -14.62
N SER A 44 -6.53 -7.24 -13.53
CA SER A 44 -7.45 -6.14 -13.28
C SER A 44 -7.04 -4.88 -14.06
N PRO A 45 -7.96 -4.21 -14.77
CA PRO A 45 -7.67 -2.97 -15.47
C PRO A 45 -7.50 -1.77 -14.53
N LEU A 46 -8.01 -1.87 -13.30
CA LEU A 46 -7.98 -0.79 -12.30
C LEU A 46 -7.54 -1.33 -10.94
N PRO A 47 -6.69 -0.60 -10.21
CA PRO A 47 -6.26 -1.02 -8.89
C PRO A 47 -7.37 -0.78 -7.85
N ILE A 48 -7.39 -1.59 -6.80
CA ILE A 48 -8.42 -1.57 -5.75
C ILE A 48 -7.97 -0.64 -4.63
N LEU A 49 -8.81 0.35 -4.26
CA LEU A 49 -8.53 1.25 -3.15
C LEU A 49 -8.57 0.49 -1.81
N LEU A 50 -7.56 0.71 -0.97
CA LEU A 50 -7.49 0.18 0.40
C LEU A 50 -7.78 1.34 1.37
N ASP A 51 -9.04 1.52 1.76
CA ASP A 51 -9.51 2.62 2.60
C ASP A 51 -9.84 2.22 4.04
N ASP A 52 -10.31 1.00 4.30
CA ASP A 52 -10.54 0.48 5.65
C ASP A 52 -9.21 0.28 6.40
N GLU A 53 -8.92 1.17 7.36
CA GLU A 53 -7.68 1.15 8.13
C GLU A 53 -7.57 -0.02 9.13
N MET A 54 -8.68 -0.67 9.46
CA MET A 54 -8.72 -1.81 10.39
C MET A 54 -8.51 -3.15 9.69
N GLU A 55 -8.76 -3.22 8.39
CA GLU A 55 -8.59 -4.43 7.61
C GLU A 55 -7.10 -4.81 7.49
N SER A 56 -6.81 -6.11 7.61
CA SER A 56 -5.44 -6.61 7.53
C SER A 56 -5.08 -7.11 6.13
N LEU A 57 -3.77 -7.22 5.84
CA LEU A 57 -3.31 -7.76 4.56
C LEU A 57 -3.88 -9.16 4.29
N MET A 58 -4.00 -10.00 5.31
CA MET A 58 -4.60 -11.33 5.14
C MET A 58 -6.09 -11.30 4.84
N ASP A 59 -6.84 -10.38 5.47
CA ASP A 59 -8.29 -10.26 5.23
C ASP A 59 -8.57 -9.79 3.79
N LEU A 60 -7.70 -8.92 3.28
CA LEU A 60 -7.66 -8.46 1.89
C LEU A 60 -7.11 -9.49 0.89
N GLY A 61 -6.68 -10.67 1.35
CA GLY A 61 -6.03 -11.67 0.49
C GLY A 61 -4.66 -11.27 -0.07
N ILE A 62 -4.03 -10.22 0.49
CA ILE A 62 -2.72 -9.72 0.07
C ILE A 62 -1.63 -10.66 0.57
N GLY A 63 -0.94 -11.28 -0.38
CA GLY A 63 0.07 -12.29 -0.13
C GLY A 63 1.47 -11.90 -0.61
N ASN A 64 2.34 -12.90 -0.70
CA ASN A 64 3.67 -12.70 -1.25
C ASN A 64 3.59 -12.35 -2.74
N GLY A 65 4.36 -11.34 -3.16
CA GLY A 65 4.40 -10.91 -4.56
C GLY A 65 3.30 -9.94 -4.96
N SER A 66 2.36 -9.63 -4.08
CA SER A 66 1.37 -8.57 -4.30
C SER A 66 2.06 -7.20 -4.43
N THR A 67 1.54 -6.36 -5.31
CA THR A 67 2.03 -4.99 -5.53
C THR A 67 1.05 -3.99 -4.95
N ILE A 68 1.54 -3.13 -4.05
CA ILE A 68 0.78 -2.02 -3.49
C ILE A 68 1.27 -0.72 -4.12
N LEU A 69 0.35 0.00 -4.76
CA LEU A 69 0.57 1.33 -5.28
C LEU A 69 0.31 2.35 -4.18
N ILE A 70 1.17 3.37 -4.12
CA ILE A 70 1.10 4.43 -3.12
C ILE A 70 0.94 5.74 -3.87
N ASP A 71 -0.14 6.45 -3.60
CA ASP A 71 -0.42 7.76 -4.17
C ASP A 71 -0.34 8.85 -3.12
N GLU A 72 0.37 9.93 -3.46
CA GLU A 72 0.56 11.12 -2.64
C GLU A 72 -0.57 12.11 -2.96
N GLU A 73 -1.70 11.99 -2.26
CA GLU A 73 -2.80 12.96 -2.43
C GLU A 73 -2.33 14.35 -1.92
N SER A 74 -2.20 15.31 -2.84
CA SER A 74 -1.66 16.66 -2.59
C SER A 74 -2.70 17.64 -2.09
#